data_AF-X1BUU7-F1
#
_entry.id   AF-X1BUU7-F1
#
_cell.length_a   1.000
_cell.length_b   1.000
_cell.length_c   1.000
_cell.angle_alpha   90.00
_cell.angle_beta   90.00
_cell.angle_gamma   90.00
#
_symmetry.space_group_name_H-M   'P 1'
#
loop_
_entity.id
_entity.type
_entity.pdbx_description
1 polymer ?
#
loop_
_entity_poly.entity_id
_entity_poly.type
_entity_poly.pdbx_seq_one_letter_code
_entity_poly.pdbx_strand_id
1 'polypeptide(L)'
;MIKRFILIILLLSFSINIYAQPPILTISANGRYIEAGGEPIFLLGDTCWWGLKLSKSEIDIFLETRKAQGFNATLGWEPFIAPNRDRYPKYQHWHHRNGEGYFAFNNITVGNAAYTLGDITDPNDDFFDSLDYVIEKSAELDMYVGLIVVWNGWIGRYEWSAADIASFGEYYGNRYGGYSNVFWLCVGEATGDRITITNTLANAIHDNIALDQIFTMHQTTPDQGYNEQSYMDFDGIPGPHGVEPGPWNVNIYENITNAYARSPTMPVWMMKLGMTVYKS
;
A
#
# COMPACT_ATOMS: atom_id res chain seq x y z
N MET A 1 34.15 -44.88 -18.07
CA MET A 1 32.67 -44.74 -18.08
C MET A 1 32.09 -44.09 -16.82
N ILE A 2 32.77 -44.11 -15.66
CA ILE A 2 32.22 -43.56 -14.39
C ILE A 2 32.34 -42.03 -14.26
N LYS A 3 33.30 -41.38 -14.94
CA LYS A 3 33.52 -39.91 -14.84
C LYS A 3 32.53 -39.03 -15.64
N ARG A 4 31.76 -39.60 -16.58
CA ARG A 4 30.73 -38.85 -17.33
C ARG A 4 29.36 -38.84 -16.64
N PHE A 5 29.12 -39.73 -15.67
CA PHE A 5 27.85 -39.79 -14.94
C PHE A 5 27.77 -38.79 -13.78
N ILE A 6 28.91 -38.42 -13.17
CA ILE A 6 28.96 -37.47 -12.05
C ILE A 6 28.66 -36.03 -12.52
N LEU A 7 29.00 -35.70 -13.77
CA LEU A 7 28.75 -34.35 -14.31
C LEU A 7 27.27 -34.09 -14.66
N ILE A 8 26.46 -35.14 -14.86
CA ILE A 8 25.03 -35.01 -15.14
C ILE A 8 24.22 -34.90 -13.84
N ILE A 9 24.71 -35.48 -12.73
CA ILE A 9 24.03 -35.40 -11.42
C ILE A 9 24.33 -34.07 -10.71
N LEU A 10 25.46 -33.40 -10.99
CA LEU A 10 25.76 -32.08 -10.43
C LEU A 10 25.03 -30.90 -11.11
N LEU A 11 24.39 -31.12 -12.26
CA LEU A 11 23.58 -30.09 -12.96
C LEU A 11 22.09 -30.11 -12.54
N LEU A 12 21.69 -30.99 -11.63
CA LEU A 12 20.30 -31.20 -11.22
C LEU A 12 19.98 -30.73 -9.78
N SER A 13 20.87 -29.95 -9.15
CA SER A 13 20.70 -29.51 -7.75
C SER A 13 20.99 -28.02 -7.51
N PHE A 14 20.88 -27.19 -8.55
CA PHE A 14 20.62 -25.76 -8.39
C PHE A 14 19.24 -25.44 -8.96
N SER A 15 18.21 -25.96 -8.30
CA SER A 15 16.90 -25.32 -8.35
C SER A 15 17.09 -24.01 -7.60
N ILE A 16 17.40 -22.93 -8.33
CA ILE A 16 17.09 -21.60 -7.82
C ILE A 16 15.58 -21.66 -7.61
N ASN A 17 15.13 -21.72 -6.35
CA ASN A 17 13.73 -21.46 -6.04
C ASN A 17 13.51 -19.97 -6.34
N ILE A 18 13.35 -19.66 -7.63
CA ILE A 18 12.71 -18.44 -8.04
C ILE A 18 11.27 -18.68 -7.60
N TYR A 19 10.91 -18.21 -6.40
CA TYR A 19 9.51 -18.10 -6.03
C TYR A 19 8.87 -17.28 -7.13
N ALA A 20 8.00 -17.93 -7.91
CA ALA A 20 7.27 -17.23 -8.95
C ALA A 20 6.39 -16.21 -8.23
N GLN A 21 6.59 -14.93 -8.54
CA GLN A 21 5.72 -13.90 -8.03
C GLN A 21 4.26 -14.25 -8.39
N PRO A 22 3.29 -13.94 -7.50
CA PRO A 22 1.87 -14.06 -7.82
C PRO A 22 1.56 -13.43 -9.17
N PRO A 23 0.63 -14.00 -9.97
CA PRO A 23 0.20 -13.37 -11.21
C PRO A 23 -0.23 -11.93 -10.97
N ILE A 24 0.13 -11.03 -11.88
CA ILE A 24 -0.32 -9.64 -11.80
C ILE A 24 -1.85 -9.58 -11.76
N LEU A 25 -2.38 -8.67 -10.95
CA LEU A 25 -3.80 -8.42 -10.86
C LEU A 25 -4.27 -7.62 -12.08
N THR A 26 -5.42 -7.96 -12.62
CA THR A 26 -6.05 -7.25 -13.75
C THR A 26 -7.54 -7.05 -13.49
N ILE A 27 -8.16 -6.12 -14.23
CA ILE A 27 -9.60 -5.90 -14.19
C ILE A 27 -10.27 -6.79 -15.23
N SER A 28 -11.29 -7.54 -14.79
CA SER A 28 -12.12 -8.35 -15.69
C SER A 28 -12.71 -7.52 -16.83
N ALA A 29 -12.94 -8.15 -17.99
CA ALA A 29 -13.44 -7.48 -19.19
C ALA A 29 -14.80 -6.77 -19.01
N ASN A 30 -15.59 -7.15 -18.00
CA ASN A 30 -16.88 -6.52 -17.69
C ASN A 30 -16.79 -5.45 -16.58
N GLY A 31 -15.60 -5.22 -16.03
CA GLY A 31 -15.34 -4.23 -14.99
C GLY A 31 -15.99 -4.54 -13.63
N ARG A 32 -16.21 -5.82 -13.27
CA ARG A 32 -16.94 -6.17 -12.03
C ARG A 32 -16.12 -6.91 -10.97
N TYR A 33 -15.05 -7.56 -11.38
CA TYR A 33 -14.15 -8.26 -10.46
C TYR A 33 -12.69 -8.13 -10.91
N ILE A 34 -11.81 -8.48 -9.99
CA ILE A 34 -10.37 -8.55 -10.20
C ILE A 34 -10.02 -9.98 -10.59
N GLU A 35 -9.04 -10.11 -11.47
CA GLU A 35 -8.48 -11.37 -11.92
C GLU A 35 -7.00 -11.46 -11.54
N ALA A 36 -6.50 -12.68 -11.37
CA ALA A 36 -5.07 -12.98 -11.24
C ALA A 36 -4.71 -14.00 -12.32
N GLY A 37 -3.87 -13.60 -13.28
CA GLY A 37 -3.51 -14.47 -14.40
C GLY A 37 -4.69 -14.88 -15.29
N GLY A 38 -5.71 -14.02 -15.40
CA GLY A 38 -6.91 -14.23 -16.21
C GLY A 38 -8.04 -15.00 -15.53
N GLU A 39 -7.89 -15.39 -14.26
CA GLU A 39 -8.93 -16.08 -13.48
C GLU A 39 -9.44 -15.18 -12.34
N PRO A 40 -10.74 -15.21 -12.00
CA PRO A 40 -11.29 -14.40 -10.92
C PRO A 40 -10.60 -14.68 -9.57
N ILE A 41 -10.25 -13.62 -8.84
CA ILE A 41 -9.70 -13.71 -7.48
C ILE A 41 -10.58 -12.98 -6.47
N PHE A 42 -10.80 -13.61 -5.32
CA PHE A 42 -11.39 -12.94 -4.16
C PHE A 42 -10.26 -12.41 -3.27
N LEU A 43 -10.01 -11.10 -3.32
CA LEU A 43 -9.03 -10.44 -2.45
C LEU A 43 -9.59 -10.28 -1.04
N LEU A 44 -9.13 -11.15 -0.14
CA LEU A 44 -9.39 -11.07 1.30
C LEU A 44 -8.19 -10.39 1.96
N GLY A 45 -8.33 -9.09 2.18
CA GLY A 45 -7.28 -8.24 2.76
C GLY A 45 -7.35 -8.12 4.28
N ASP A 46 -6.19 -8.13 4.94
CA ASP A 46 -6.04 -7.60 6.30
C ASP A 46 -5.35 -6.23 6.28
N THR A 47 -5.43 -5.48 7.38
CA THR A 47 -4.98 -4.09 7.48
C THR A 47 -3.78 -3.93 8.41
N CYS A 48 -2.68 -3.39 7.90
CA CYS A 48 -1.44 -3.14 8.63
C CYS A 48 -0.87 -1.75 8.29
N TRP A 49 -1.62 -0.70 8.62
CA TRP A 49 -1.28 0.70 8.28
C TRP A 49 0.15 1.09 8.59
N TRP A 50 0.66 0.72 9.77
CA TRP A 50 2.02 1.04 10.23
C TRP A 50 2.88 -0.21 10.41
N GLY A 51 2.65 -1.23 9.58
CA GLY A 51 3.36 -2.52 9.65
C GLY A 51 4.88 -2.38 9.58
N LEU A 52 5.41 -1.32 8.96
CA LEU A 52 6.86 -1.05 8.91
C LEU A 52 7.49 -0.73 10.28
N LYS A 53 6.70 -0.54 11.35
CA LYS A 53 7.23 -0.44 12.73
C LYS A 53 7.65 -1.79 13.32
N LEU A 54 7.24 -2.88 12.69
CA LEU A 54 7.66 -4.24 13.04
C LEU A 54 9.07 -4.50 12.50
N SER A 55 9.85 -5.24 13.27
CA SER A 55 11.10 -5.84 12.78
C SER A 55 10.81 -6.89 11.69
N LYS A 56 11.81 -7.26 10.89
CA LYS A 56 11.65 -8.31 9.86
C LYS A 56 11.12 -9.63 10.45
N SER A 57 11.58 -10.03 11.65
CA SER A 57 11.08 -11.23 12.33
C SER A 57 9.61 -11.12 12.78
N GLU A 58 9.15 -9.92 13.15
CA GLU A 58 7.74 -9.69 13.49
C GLU A 58 6.86 -9.62 12.24
N ILE A 59 7.39 -9.11 11.13
CA ILE A 59 6.75 -9.15 9.80
C ILE A 59 6.51 -10.60 9.38
N ASP A 60 7.49 -11.50 9.55
CA ASP A 60 7.32 -12.92 9.26
C ASP A 60 6.14 -13.51 10.05
N ILE A 61 6.15 -13.31 11.37
CA ILE A 61 5.09 -13.80 12.26
C ILE A 61 3.73 -13.26 11.81
N PHE A 62 3.65 -11.96 11.50
CA PHE A 62 2.42 -11.33 11.03
C PHE A 62 1.93 -11.97 9.73
N LEU A 63 2.73 -11.97 8.67
CA LEU A 63 2.35 -12.45 7.34
C LEU A 63 1.99 -13.94 7.35
N GLU A 64 2.79 -14.78 8.01
CA GLU A 64 2.51 -16.21 8.15
C GLU A 64 1.21 -16.46 8.91
N THR A 65 0.94 -15.68 9.96
CA THR A 65 -0.32 -15.76 10.70
C THR A 65 -1.51 -15.37 9.82
N ARG A 66 -1.39 -14.27 9.05
CA ARG A 66 -2.45 -13.83 8.14
C ARG A 66 -2.74 -14.86 7.07
N LYS A 67 -1.69 -15.43 6.47
CA LYS A 67 -1.82 -16.51 5.49
C LYS A 67 -2.53 -17.72 6.08
N ALA A 68 -2.15 -18.14 7.29
CA ALA A 68 -2.79 -19.26 7.99
C ALA A 68 -4.28 -19.00 8.32
N GLN A 69 -4.68 -17.74 8.44
CA GLN A 69 -6.07 -17.32 8.62
C GLN A 69 -6.86 -17.18 7.31
N GLY A 70 -6.22 -17.39 6.16
CA GLY A 70 -6.85 -17.37 4.84
C GLY A 70 -6.79 -16.01 4.14
N PHE A 71 -6.15 -14.99 4.72
CA PHE A 71 -5.90 -13.73 4.01
C PHE A 71 -4.93 -13.96 2.85
N ASN A 72 -5.20 -13.30 1.72
CA ASN A 72 -4.34 -13.31 0.54
C ASN A 72 -3.90 -11.91 0.11
N ALA A 73 -4.26 -10.88 0.88
CA ALA A 73 -3.77 -9.53 0.69
C ALA A 73 -3.51 -8.84 2.04
N THR A 74 -2.59 -7.88 2.04
CA THR A 74 -2.42 -6.92 3.14
C THR A 74 -2.52 -5.49 2.62
N LEU A 75 -3.09 -4.59 3.40
CA LEU A 75 -3.28 -3.17 3.04
C LEU A 75 -2.49 -2.28 4.00
N GLY A 76 -1.78 -1.28 3.47
CA GLY A 76 -1.10 -0.26 4.27
C GLY A 76 0.38 -0.16 3.95
N TRP A 77 1.22 -0.40 4.96
CA TRP A 77 2.69 -0.27 4.89
C TRP A 77 3.20 1.15 4.61
N GLU A 78 2.49 2.15 5.14
CA GLU A 78 2.88 3.54 4.98
C GLU A 78 4.20 3.84 5.72
N PRO A 79 5.15 4.55 5.10
CA PRO A 79 6.30 5.10 5.79
C PRO A 79 5.79 6.14 6.78
N PHE A 80 5.74 5.82 8.07
CA PHE A 80 5.11 6.67 9.07
C PHE A 80 5.79 8.06 9.19
N ILE A 81 5.17 9.11 8.62
CA ILE A 81 5.74 10.48 8.57
C ILE A 81 5.15 11.40 9.65
N ALA A 82 5.29 11.07 10.94
CA ALA A 82 4.79 11.96 12.00
C ALA A 82 5.59 13.28 12.12
N PRO A 83 4.92 14.40 12.43
CA PRO A 83 5.49 15.73 12.36
C PRO A 83 6.32 16.13 13.56
N ASN A 84 7.06 17.22 13.37
CA ASN A 84 7.90 17.86 14.37
C ASN A 84 7.20 17.93 15.74
N ARG A 85 7.90 17.41 16.75
CA ARG A 85 7.51 17.38 18.16
C ARG A 85 6.96 18.72 18.66
N ASP A 86 7.57 19.83 18.24
CA ASP A 86 7.21 21.17 18.70
C ASP A 86 5.95 21.71 18.02
N ARG A 87 5.69 21.31 16.77
CA ARG A 87 4.50 21.71 16.01
C ARG A 87 3.28 20.88 16.41
N TYR A 88 3.47 19.64 16.87
CA TYR A 88 2.37 18.77 17.31
C TYR A 88 2.72 17.95 18.58
N PRO A 89 2.65 18.56 19.78
CA PRO A 89 3.01 17.93 21.04
C PRO A 89 2.29 16.60 21.33
N LYS A 90 1.07 16.41 20.82
CA LYS A 90 0.32 15.15 20.95
C LYS A 90 1.01 13.93 20.33
N TYR A 91 1.95 14.13 19.40
CA TYR A 91 2.66 13.06 18.71
C TYR A 91 4.11 12.87 19.20
N GLN A 92 4.51 13.56 20.28
CA GLN A 92 5.90 13.55 20.77
C GLN A 92 6.44 12.18 21.21
N HIS A 93 5.54 11.24 21.54
CA HIS A 93 5.90 9.90 22.00
C HIS A 93 5.97 8.86 20.88
N TRP A 94 5.72 9.27 19.63
CA TRP A 94 5.58 8.33 18.53
C TRP A 94 6.96 8.01 17.95
N HIS A 95 7.27 6.73 17.78
CA HIS A 95 8.49 6.28 17.13
C HIS A 95 8.42 6.53 15.62
N HIS A 96 9.43 7.23 15.09
CA HIS A 96 9.55 7.64 13.68
C HIS A 96 10.43 6.73 12.83
N ARG A 97 10.88 5.61 13.42
CA ARG A 97 11.74 4.63 12.77
C ARG A 97 10.95 3.38 12.42
N ASN A 98 11.39 2.65 11.39
CA ASN A 98 10.93 1.28 11.15
C ASN A 98 11.42 0.34 12.27
N GLY A 99 11.00 -0.92 12.25
CA GLY A 99 11.44 -1.93 13.23
C GLY A 99 12.94 -2.20 13.22
N GLU A 100 13.63 -1.84 12.13
CA GLU A 100 15.09 -1.95 12.00
C GLU A 100 15.83 -0.70 12.50
N GLY A 101 15.11 0.34 12.91
CA GLY A 101 15.69 1.54 13.52
C GLY A 101 16.10 2.64 12.53
N TYR A 102 15.72 2.55 11.26
CA TYR A 102 15.94 3.59 10.25
C TYR A 102 14.77 4.54 10.16
N PHE A 103 15.01 5.78 9.75
CA PHE A 103 13.96 6.74 9.42
C PHE A 103 13.68 6.72 7.92
N ALA A 104 12.45 7.06 7.51
CA ALA A 104 12.03 7.03 6.11
C ALA A 104 12.80 7.98 5.16
N PHE A 105 13.42 9.03 5.69
CA PHE A 105 14.10 10.05 4.88
C PHE A 105 15.45 10.40 5.50
N ASN A 106 16.44 10.73 4.66
CA ASN A 106 17.81 11.04 5.10
C ASN A 106 17.92 12.46 5.68
N ASN A 107 17.16 13.40 5.12
CA ASN A 107 17.18 14.82 5.50
C ASN A 107 16.44 15.10 6.81
N ILE A 108 17.01 14.59 7.90
CA ILE A 108 16.50 14.79 9.24
C ILE A 108 17.34 15.87 9.91
N THR A 109 16.78 17.06 10.05
CA THR A 109 17.39 18.06 10.93
C THR A 109 17.09 17.68 12.38
N VAL A 110 18.08 17.09 13.07
CA VAL A 110 18.03 16.84 14.51
C VAL A 110 18.55 18.07 15.25
N GLY A 111 17.66 19.02 15.54
CA GLY A 111 17.94 20.08 16.50
C GLY A 111 17.78 19.56 17.94
N ASN A 112 18.22 20.35 18.94
CA ASN A 112 18.23 20.02 20.38
C ASN A 112 16.85 19.75 21.04
N ALA A 113 15.82 19.48 20.24
CA ALA A 113 14.44 19.21 20.63
C ALA A 113 13.51 18.91 19.43
N ALA A 114 13.92 19.22 18.20
CA ALA A 114 13.04 19.22 17.04
C ALA A 114 13.63 18.37 15.93
N TYR A 115 12.87 17.38 15.46
CA TYR A 115 13.08 16.81 14.14
C TYR A 115 12.21 17.58 13.16
N THR A 116 12.80 18.21 12.14
CA THR A 116 12.03 18.59 10.95
C THR A 116 11.91 17.32 10.10
N LEU A 117 10.89 16.52 10.40
CA LEU A 117 10.45 15.45 9.51
C LEU A 117 9.61 16.09 8.41
N GLY A 118 9.73 15.59 7.18
CA GLY A 118 8.89 16.05 6.06
C GLY A 118 9.64 16.61 4.86
N ASP A 119 10.94 16.41 4.71
CA ASP A 119 11.51 16.41 3.37
C ASP A 119 11.35 15.00 2.78
N ILE A 120 10.41 14.85 1.85
CA ILE A 120 10.12 13.55 1.21
C ILE A 120 10.95 13.33 -0.06
N THR A 121 11.79 14.30 -0.43
CA THR A 121 12.56 14.28 -1.68
C THR A 121 13.88 13.51 -1.57
N ASP A 122 14.23 13.05 -0.36
CA ASP A 122 15.42 12.24 -0.08
C ASP A 122 15.06 10.98 0.75
N PRO A 123 14.36 10.00 0.15
CA PRO A 123 14.06 8.70 0.77
C PRO A 123 15.32 7.97 1.26
N ASN A 124 15.22 7.31 2.41
CA ASN A 124 16.27 6.47 2.94
C ASN A 124 16.07 5.01 2.53
N ASP A 125 16.94 4.49 1.67
CA ASP A 125 16.84 3.10 1.21
C ASP A 125 16.92 2.07 2.34
N ASP A 126 17.69 2.30 3.42
CA ASP A 126 17.74 1.37 4.57
C ASP A 126 16.37 1.24 5.28
N PHE A 127 15.54 2.30 5.21
CA PHE A 127 14.16 2.23 5.68
C PHE A 127 13.29 1.41 4.73
N PHE A 128 13.40 1.71 3.43
CA PHE A 128 12.57 1.11 2.38
C PHE A 128 12.93 -0.34 2.07
N ASP A 129 14.12 -0.81 2.44
CA ASP A 129 14.49 -2.23 2.49
C ASP A 129 13.55 -3.07 3.38
N SER A 130 12.88 -2.46 4.36
CA SER A 130 11.81 -3.14 5.11
C SER A 130 10.54 -3.34 4.28
N LEU A 131 10.21 -2.40 3.38
CA LEU A 131 9.06 -2.54 2.50
C LEU A 131 9.35 -3.52 1.35
N ASP A 132 10.57 -3.52 0.81
CA ASP A 132 11.05 -4.57 -0.10
C ASP A 132 10.84 -5.95 0.53
N TYR A 133 11.33 -6.12 1.77
CA TYR A 133 11.20 -7.38 2.50
C TYR A 133 9.74 -7.83 2.65
N VAL A 134 8.83 -6.90 2.96
CA VAL A 134 7.39 -7.18 3.06
C VAL A 134 6.83 -7.70 1.74
N ILE A 135 7.17 -7.04 0.63
CA ILE A 135 6.66 -7.38 -0.71
C ILE A 135 7.19 -8.75 -1.15
N GLU A 136 8.49 -8.97 -0.98
CA GLU A 136 9.14 -10.25 -1.28
C GLU A 136 8.58 -11.38 -0.41
N LYS A 137 8.47 -11.16 0.90
CA LYS A 137 7.93 -12.17 1.82
C LYS A 137 6.47 -12.48 1.56
N SER A 138 5.68 -11.47 1.19
CA SER A 138 4.28 -11.67 0.79
C SER A 138 4.20 -12.50 -0.51
N ALA A 139 5.11 -12.28 -1.46
CA ALA A 139 5.16 -13.08 -2.68
C ALA A 139 5.49 -14.55 -2.40
N GLU A 140 6.43 -14.84 -1.49
CA GLU A 140 6.72 -16.22 -1.03
C GLU A 140 5.50 -16.94 -0.44
N LEU A 141 4.54 -16.17 0.08
CA LEU A 141 3.31 -16.66 0.71
C LEU A 141 2.10 -16.64 -0.24
N ASP A 142 2.28 -16.36 -1.53
CA ASP A 142 1.20 -16.11 -2.48
C ASP A 142 0.20 -15.06 -1.97
N MET A 143 0.72 -13.92 -1.51
CA MET A 143 -0.06 -12.79 -0.99
C MET A 143 0.25 -11.50 -1.75
N TYR A 144 -0.78 -10.67 -1.92
CA TYR A 144 -0.70 -9.35 -2.52
C TYR A 144 -0.51 -8.25 -1.46
N VAL A 145 0.11 -7.14 -1.86
CA VAL A 145 0.40 -5.99 -1.01
C VAL A 145 -0.23 -4.74 -1.63
N GLY A 146 -1.24 -4.22 -0.94
CA GLY A 146 -1.89 -2.95 -1.25
C GLY A 146 -1.16 -1.80 -0.57
N LEU A 147 -0.45 -0.98 -1.35
CA LEU A 147 0.42 0.06 -0.83
C LEU A 147 -0.31 1.39 -0.65
N ILE A 148 -0.24 1.94 0.56
CA ILE A 148 -0.47 3.36 0.82
C ILE A 148 0.88 4.05 0.88
N VAL A 149 1.11 5.00 -0.02
CA VAL A 149 2.36 5.75 -0.10
C VAL A 149 2.39 6.85 0.95
N VAL A 150 1.25 7.53 1.17
CA VAL A 150 1.15 8.61 2.16
C VAL A 150 -0.28 8.80 2.65
N TRP A 151 -0.48 9.22 3.89
CA TRP A 151 -1.80 9.66 4.37
C TRP A 151 -2.08 11.11 3.95
N ASN A 152 -3.33 11.37 3.56
CA ASN A 152 -3.84 12.71 3.29
C ASN A 152 -3.62 13.65 4.49
N GLY A 153 -3.74 13.13 5.71
CA GLY A 153 -3.46 13.87 6.94
C GLY A 153 -2.04 14.43 7.02
N TRP A 154 -1.05 13.82 6.36
CA TRP A 154 0.32 14.31 6.30
C TRP A 154 0.52 15.34 5.19
N ILE A 155 -0.02 15.09 4.00
CA ILE A 155 -0.03 16.07 2.89
C ILE A 155 -0.51 17.43 3.40
N GLY A 156 -1.59 17.44 4.17
CA GLY A 156 -2.15 18.66 4.74
C GLY A 156 -1.37 19.34 5.85
N ARG A 157 -0.52 18.61 6.57
CA ARG A 157 0.26 19.18 7.68
C ARG A 157 1.58 19.75 7.19
N TYR A 158 2.19 19.10 6.21
CA TYR A 158 3.48 19.51 5.66
C TYR A 158 3.35 20.45 4.48
N GLU A 159 2.20 20.46 3.79
CA GLU A 159 1.93 21.33 2.64
C GLU A 159 3.00 21.16 1.55
N TRP A 160 3.40 19.91 1.30
CA TRP A 160 4.33 19.55 0.25
C TRP A 160 3.90 20.10 -1.10
N SER A 161 4.88 20.56 -1.88
CA SER A 161 4.62 21.03 -3.23
C SER A 161 4.26 19.85 -4.15
N ALA A 162 3.66 20.16 -5.30
CA ALA A 162 3.42 19.16 -6.34
C ALA A 162 4.72 18.48 -6.80
N ALA A 163 5.86 19.20 -6.80
CA ALA A 163 7.15 18.64 -7.16
C ALA A 163 7.65 17.63 -6.13
N ASP A 164 7.52 17.93 -4.83
CA ASP A 164 7.92 17.01 -3.77
C ASP A 164 7.11 15.72 -3.82
N ILE A 165 5.78 15.86 -4.01
CA ILE A 165 4.86 14.73 -4.14
C ILE A 165 5.13 13.89 -5.39
N ALA A 166 5.37 14.54 -6.54
CA ALA A 166 5.71 13.84 -7.77
C ALA A 166 7.03 13.07 -7.63
N SER A 167 8.07 13.68 -7.05
CA SER A 167 9.36 13.02 -6.80
C SER A 167 9.20 11.79 -5.91
N PHE A 168 8.35 11.87 -4.88
CA PHE A 168 8.08 10.72 -4.01
C PHE A 168 7.28 9.62 -4.72
N GLY A 169 6.33 9.98 -5.58
CA GLY A 169 5.61 9.04 -6.44
C GLY A 169 6.54 8.34 -7.44
N GLU A 170 7.46 9.07 -8.06
CA GLU A 170 8.48 8.52 -8.96
C GLU A 170 9.39 7.52 -8.23
N TYR A 171 9.83 7.82 -7.00
CA TYR A 171 10.61 6.89 -6.18
C TYR A 171 9.85 5.57 -5.96
N TYR A 172 8.58 5.64 -5.58
CA TYR A 172 7.75 4.45 -5.38
C TYR A 172 7.49 3.66 -6.67
N GLY A 173 7.15 4.34 -7.76
CA GLY A 173 6.92 3.71 -9.06
C GLY A 173 8.16 2.97 -9.54
N ASN A 174 9.33 3.63 -9.51
CA ASN A 174 10.60 3.01 -9.91
C ASN A 174 10.98 1.83 -9.02
N ARG A 175 10.79 1.92 -7.71
CA ARG A 175 11.22 0.87 -6.77
C ARG A 175 10.27 -0.33 -6.76
N TYR A 176 8.96 -0.12 -6.78
CA TYR A 176 7.98 -1.19 -6.58
C TYR A 176 7.15 -1.54 -7.83
N GLY A 177 7.32 -0.79 -8.92
CA GLY A 177 6.63 -1.00 -10.19
C GLY A 177 6.90 -2.34 -10.87
N GLY A 178 7.93 -3.08 -10.44
CA GLY A 178 8.33 -4.38 -10.98
C GLY A 178 7.75 -5.60 -10.25
N TYR A 179 7.01 -5.42 -9.15
CA TYR A 179 6.46 -6.52 -8.36
C TYR A 179 5.03 -6.84 -8.75
N SER A 180 4.77 -8.03 -9.28
CA SER A 180 3.42 -8.40 -9.74
C SER A 180 2.42 -8.63 -8.60
N ASN A 181 2.89 -8.77 -7.35
CA ASN A 181 2.03 -8.87 -6.17
C ASN A 181 1.73 -7.52 -5.50
N VAL A 182 2.12 -6.39 -6.10
CA VAL A 182 1.81 -5.04 -5.60
C VAL A 182 0.63 -4.44 -6.36
N PHE A 183 -0.23 -3.75 -5.62
CA PHE A 183 -1.29 -2.88 -6.17
C PHE A 183 -1.39 -1.60 -5.33
N TRP A 184 -1.92 -0.54 -5.91
CA TRP A 184 -1.72 0.82 -5.39
C TRP A 184 -2.98 1.41 -4.78
N LEU A 185 -2.98 1.69 -3.47
CA LEU A 185 -4.04 2.48 -2.81
C LEU A 185 -3.68 3.98 -2.76
N CYS A 186 -2.48 4.33 -3.22
CA CYS A 186 -1.90 5.68 -3.36
C CYS A 186 -1.92 6.50 -2.08
N VAL A 187 -3.09 7.05 -1.71
CA VAL A 187 -3.27 7.93 -0.55
C VAL A 187 -4.30 7.37 0.42
N GLY A 188 -3.93 7.31 1.70
CA GLY A 188 -4.82 6.96 2.79
C GLY A 188 -5.72 8.14 3.21
N GLU A 189 -7.03 7.90 3.32
CA GLU A 189 -8.06 8.90 3.62
C GLU A 189 -8.03 10.08 2.63
N ALA A 190 -7.94 9.76 1.34
CA ALA A 190 -8.02 10.74 0.27
C ALA A 190 -9.39 11.44 0.24
N THR A 191 -9.39 12.75 0.01
CA THR A 191 -10.56 13.62 -0.03
C THR A 191 -10.61 14.39 -1.35
N GLY A 192 -11.80 14.77 -1.81
CA GLY A 192 -11.97 15.46 -3.09
C GLY A 192 -11.41 16.89 -3.10
N ASP A 193 -11.35 17.57 -1.95
CA ASP A 193 -10.77 18.90 -1.82
C ASP A 193 -9.24 18.95 -2.07
N ARG A 194 -8.59 17.78 -2.09
CA ARG A 194 -7.16 17.61 -2.37
C ARG A 194 -6.86 16.75 -3.59
N ILE A 195 -7.85 16.52 -4.43
CA ILE A 195 -7.73 15.64 -5.61
C ILE A 195 -6.54 16.01 -6.50
N THR A 196 -6.22 17.30 -6.67
CA THR A 196 -5.09 17.73 -7.51
C THR A 196 -3.75 17.19 -7.01
N ILE A 197 -3.47 17.29 -5.71
CA ILE A 197 -2.17 16.88 -5.15
C ILE A 197 -2.09 15.35 -5.01
N THR A 198 -3.20 14.68 -4.70
CA THR A 198 -3.25 13.22 -4.63
C THR A 198 -3.19 12.57 -6.01
N ASN A 199 -3.80 13.17 -7.05
CA ASN A 199 -3.61 12.74 -8.44
C ASN A 199 -2.17 12.95 -8.91
N THR A 200 -1.50 14.00 -8.44
CA THR A 200 -0.07 14.22 -8.74
C THR A 200 0.76 13.03 -8.27
N LEU A 201 0.49 12.52 -7.07
CA LEU A 201 1.15 11.31 -6.56
C LEU A 201 0.83 10.08 -7.40
N ALA A 202 -0.45 9.81 -7.62
CA ALA A 202 -0.89 8.60 -8.32
C ALA A 202 -0.37 8.53 -9.76
N ASN A 203 -0.42 9.65 -10.49
CA ASN A 203 0.15 9.74 -11.85
C ASN A 203 1.66 9.55 -11.83
N ALA A 204 2.39 10.15 -10.89
CA ALA A 204 3.84 9.98 -10.81
C ALA A 204 4.25 8.53 -10.54
N ILE A 205 3.47 7.78 -9.76
CA ILE A 205 3.68 6.33 -9.60
C ILE A 205 3.36 5.62 -10.92
N HIS A 206 2.15 5.82 -11.46
CA HIS A 206 1.65 5.17 -12.67
C HIS A 206 2.57 5.37 -13.89
N ASP A 207 3.15 6.56 -14.05
CA ASP A 207 4.06 6.86 -15.16
C ASP A 207 5.45 6.19 -15.02
N ASN A 208 5.76 5.61 -13.85
CA ASN A 208 7.06 5.01 -13.53
C ASN A 208 6.97 3.52 -13.13
N ILE A 209 5.83 2.85 -13.31
CA ILE A 209 5.73 1.40 -13.09
C ILE A 209 6.29 0.60 -14.28
N ALA A 210 6.89 -0.56 -14.00
CA ALA A 210 7.41 -1.47 -15.03
C ALA A 210 6.39 -2.55 -15.45
N LEU A 211 5.42 -2.82 -14.58
CA LEU A 211 4.30 -3.74 -14.79
C LEU A 211 2.99 -2.97 -14.69
N ASP A 212 1.99 -3.39 -15.44
CA ASP A 212 0.64 -2.80 -15.47
C ASP A 212 -0.17 -3.15 -14.21
N GLN A 213 0.32 -2.70 -13.05
CA GLN A 213 -0.27 -2.93 -11.74
C GLN A 213 -1.56 -2.12 -11.61
N ILE A 214 -2.58 -2.68 -10.95
CA ILE A 214 -3.85 -1.97 -10.75
C ILE A 214 -3.78 -0.91 -9.64
N PHE A 215 -4.52 0.17 -9.82
CA PHE A 215 -4.59 1.32 -8.94
C PHE A 215 -5.99 1.58 -8.41
N THR A 216 -6.02 2.15 -7.22
CA THR A 216 -7.20 2.65 -6.54
C THR A 216 -6.82 3.82 -5.63
N MET A 217 -7.79 4.32 -4.87
CA MET A 217 -7.60 5.35 -3.87
C MET A 217 -8.35 4.97 -2.60
N HIS A 218 -7.67 5.00 -1.45
CA HIS A 218 -8.33 4.78 -0.16
C HIS A 218 -9.04 6.07 0.31
N GLN A 219 -10.28 6.25 -0.12
CA GLN A 219 -11.07 7.45 0.12
C GLN A 219 -11.65 7.53 1.55
N THR A 220 -11.87 8.75 2.08
CA THR A 220 -12.57 8.97 3.38
C THR A 220 -14.05 8.66 3.32
N THR A 221 -14.69 8.98 2.20
CA THR A 221 -16.09 8.68 1.88
C THR A 221 -16.16 8.22 0.42
N PRO A 222 -17.22 7.52 -0.01
CA PRO A 222 -17.40 7.24 -1.43
C PRO A 222 -17.42 8.53 -2.26
N ASP A 223 -17.15 8.39 -3.57
CA ASP A 223 -17.39 9.43 -4.58
C ASP A 223 -16.64 10.75 -4.33
N GLN A 224 -15.34 10.69 -4.06
CA GLN A 224 -14.49 11.89 -3.93
C GLN A 224 -13.98 12.43 -5.27
N GLY A 225 -14.48 11.93 -6.41
CA GLY A 225 -14.08 12.33 -7.76
C GLY A 225 -12.89 11.54 -8.33
N TYR A 226 -12.32 10.59 -7.59
CA TYR A 226 -11.20 9.78 -8.07
C TYR A 226 -11.62 8.81 -9.18
N ASN A 227 -12.85 8.30 -9.15
CA ASN A 227 -13.36 7.36 -10.15
C ASN A 227 -13.37 7.88 -11.61
N GLU A 228 -13.10 9.17 -11.83
CA GLU A 228 -12.99 9.78 -13.16
C GLU A 228 -11.54 9.87 -13.66
N GLN A 229 -10.56 9.48 -12.83
CA GLN A 229 -9.15 9.56 -13.19
C GLN A 229 -8.71 8.37 -14.05
N SER A 230 -7.84 8.63 -15.02
CA SER A 230 -7.39 7.62 -16.00
C SER A 230 -6.58 6.48 -15.40
N TYR A 231 -5.93 6.70 -14.26
CA TYR A 231 -5.17 5.66 -13.56
C TYR A 231 -6.07 4.76 -12.71
N MET A 232 -7.34 5.07 -12.50
CA MET A 232 -8.17 4.29 -11.57
C MET A 232 -8.71 3.01 -12.22
N ASP A 233 -8.41 1.86 -11.63
CA ASP A 233 -8.83 0.56 -12.12
C ASP A 233 -10.03 -0.03 -11.35
N PHE A 234 -10.12 0.29 -10.05
CA PHE A 234 -11.22 -0.15 -9.19
C PHE A 234 -11.49 0.85 -8.07
N ASP A 235 -12.74 0.90 -7.61
CA ASP A 235 -13.18 1.86 -6.60
C ASP A 235 -12.95 1.32 -5.18
N GLY A 236 -12.12 2.04 -4.44
CA GLY A 236 -11.87 1.82 -3.02
C GLY A 236 -12.85 2.61 -2.18
N ILE A 237 -13.81 1.92 -1.56
CA ILE A 237 -14.81 2.55 -0.70
C ILE A 237 -14.55 2.27 0.79
N PRO A 238 -14.74 3.26 1.66
CA PRO A 238 -14.72 3.03 3.11
C PRO A 238 -16.00 2.32 3.53
N GLY A 239 -15.85 1.36 4.45
CA GLY A 239 -16.94 0.70 5.15
C GLY A 239 -17.32 1.44 6.44
N PRO A 240 -18.38 0.98 7.14
CA PRO A 240 -18.86 1.62 8.36
C PRO A 240 -17.88 1.48 9.54
N HIS A 241 -17.72 2.54 10.34
CA HIS A 241 -16.75 2.61 11.47
C HIS A 241 -17.36 2.58 12.88
N GLY A 242 -18.66 2.35 13.03
CA GLY A 242 -19.32 2.28 14.34
C GLY A 242 -20.76 1.77 14.29
N VAL A 243 -21.34 1.53 15.46
CA VAL A 243 -22.73 1.06 15.66
C VAL A 243 -23.74 2.21 15.79
N GLU A 244 -23.27 3.45 15.94
CA GLU A 244 -24.11 4.65 16.12
C GLU A 244 -24.26 5.47 14.83
N PRO A 245 -25.37 6.23 14.65
CA PRO A 245 -25.53 7.14 13.53
C PRO A 245 -24.48 8.25 13.58
N GLY A 246 -23.58 8.24 12.60
CA GLY A 246 -22.59 9.29 12.35
C GLY A 246 -22.21 9.30 10.87
N PRO A 247 -21.36 10.23 10.40
CA PRO A 247 -20.94 10.30 8.99
C PRO A 247 -20.23 9.02 8.50
N TRP A 248 -19.91 8.11 9.41
CA TRP A 248 -19.28 6.82 9.17
C TRP A 248 -20.25 5.62 9.25
N ASN A 249 -21.56 5.86 9.34
CA ASN A 249 -22.58 4.80 9.26
C ASN A 249 -23.17 4.79 7.85
N VAL A 250 -22.40 4.23 6.93
CA VAL A 250 -22.70 4.20 5.51
C VAL A 250 -23.49 2.94 5.14
N ASN A 251 -24.57 3.11 4.38
CA ASN A 251 -25.27 1.99 3.73
C ASN A 251 -24.37 1.41 2.64
N ILE A 252 -23.60 0.38 2.99
CA ILE A 252 -22.58 -0.18 2.10
C ILE A 252 -23.18 -0.70 0.78
N TYR A 253 -24.39 -1.27 0.80
CA TYR A 253 -25.05 -1.77 -0.40
C TYR A 253 -25.44 -0.64 -1.35
N GLU A 254 -25.90 0.49 -0.82
CA GLU A 254 -26.21 1.67 -1.61
C GLU A 254 -24.95 2.29 -2.21
N ASN A 255 -23.87 2.40 -1.44
CA ASN A 255 -22.58 2.88 -1.97
C ASN A 255 -22.05 1.98 -3.10
N ILE A 256 -22.10 0.66 -2.93
CA ILE A 256 -21.71 -0.29 -3.97
C ILE A 256 -22.62 -0.15 -5.20
N THR A 257 -23.93 -0.01 -4.99
CA THR A 257 -24.91 0.17 -6.09
C THR A 257 -24.63 1.44 -6.87
N ASN A 258 -24.41 2.56 -6.18
CA ASN A 258 -24.07 3.85 -6.78
C ASN A 258 -22.72 3.78 -7.51
N ALA A 259 -21.73 3.10 -6.94
CA ALA A 259 -20.44 2.90 -7.57
C ALA A 259 -20.57 2.14 -8.90
N TYR A 260 -21.36 1.06 -8.94
CA TYR A 260 -21.63 0.29 -10.17
C TYR A 260 -22.55 1.00 -11.17
N ALA A 261 -23.24 2.07 -10.79
CA ALA A 261 -24.05 2.88 -11.69
C ALA A 261 -23.22 3.88 -12.51
N ARG A 262 -21.94 4.08 -12.16
CA ARG A 262 -21.02 4.98 -12.87
C ARG A 262 -20.47 4.32 -14.14
N SER A 263 -20.00 5.18 -15.05
CA SER A 263 -19.36 4.80 -16.30
C SER A 263 -17.97 5.43 -16.40
N PRO A 264 -16.91 4.67 -16.71
CA PRO A 264 -16.93 3.21 -16.90
C PRO A 264 -17.26 2.47 -15.59
N THR A 265 -17.82 1.27 -15.74
CA THR A 265 -18.03 0.39 -14.60
C THR A 265 -16.69 -0.19 -14.15
N MET A 266 -16.42 -0.12 -12.86
CA MET A 266 -15.20 -0.65 -12.24
C MET A 266 -15.55 -1.58 -11.07
N PRO A 267 -14.68 -2.55 -10.72
CA PRO A 267 -14.87 -3.33 -9.50
C PRO A 267 -14.89 -2.42 -8.28
N VAL A 268 -15.56 -2.86 -7.22
CA VAL A 268 -15.68 -2.10 -5.97
C VAL A 268 -15.12 -2.95 -4.84
N TRP A 269 -14.17 -2.40 -4.10
CA TRP A 269 -13.59 -3.05 -2.92
C TRP A 269 -13.77 -2.18 -1.69
N MET A 270 -14.43 -2.74 -0.67
CA MET A 270 -14.52 -2.13 0.65
C MET A 270 -13.21 -2.33 1.42
N MET A 271 -12.47 -1.25 1.65
CA MET A 271 -11.06 -1.32 2.11
C MET A 271 -10.87 -1.10 3.61
N LYS A 272 -11.84 -0.51 4.29
CA LYS A 272 -11.69 -0.15 5.70
C LYS A 272 -13.01 -0.31 6.44
N LEU A 273 -13.04 -1.20 7.42
CA LEU A 273 -14.17 -1.39 8.33
C LEU A 273 -13.82 -0.91 9.74
N GLY A 274 -14.85 -0.64 10.55
CA GLY A 274 -14.73 -0.39 11.98
C GLY A 274 -13.89 -1.47 12.67
N MET A 275 -12.68 -1.09 13.08
CA MET A 275 -11.80 -1.99 13.82
C MET A 275 -12.30 -2.04 15.27
N THR A 276 -12.77 -3.20 15.70
CA THR A 276 -13.16 -3.40 17.09
C THR A 276 -11.90 -3.56 17.93
N VAL A 277 -11.58 -2.55 18.73
CA VAL A 277 -10.56 -2.67 19.76
C VAL A 277 -11.22 -3.36 20.94
N TYR A 278 -10.99 -4.67 21.11
CA TYR A 278 -11.21 -5.28 22.41
C TYR A 278 -10.18 -4.65 23.35
N LYS A 279 -10.62 -3.79 24.27
CA LYS A 279 -9.80 -3.42 25.41
C LYS A 279 -9.58 -4.70 26.22
N SER A 280 -8.38 -5.28 26.12
CA SER A 280 -7.88 -6.28 27.06
C SER A 280 -7.49 -5.61 28.38
#